data_AF-A0A3A8ZE23-F1
#
_entry.id   AF-A0A3A8ZE23-F1
#
_cell.length_a   1.000
_cell.length_b   1.000
_cell.length_c   1.000
_cell.angle_alpha   90.00
_cell.angle_beta   90.00
_cell.angle_gamma   90.00
#
_symmetry.space_group_name_H-M   'P 1'
#
loop_
_entity.id
_entity.type
_entity.pdbx_description
1 polymer ?
#
loop_
_entity_poly.entity_id
_entity_poly.type
_entity_poly.pdbx_seq_one_letter_code
_entity_poly.pdbx_strand_id
1 'polypeptide(L)'
;MKKLLLTEGLIACFFLALFLGFFGKFLSRGQGEWDRGTGKSGQQCSDGLTVYSGVLQEKFSPLDYQTKGEENVFAMCFSNLLSRDSEGRRNNKPVDAAWGSEDKQLAHISVSEDAWKDISVVTIRLNHEAETPLGKKVDAKDLLFNIYLRCSITANDTAPFGGVRILGQEEYVYGAKDIEGRKKELQGMLKNPSDELKQLLREEIVEQELQQEWEWVKGLYEDVSYDFISEKYTEAKDLFAYYYSYQTKYSSKNRTEQQVFSDILEQYGWDYTRLSKVTNENYTEKASRLALSVLLKEQGNDTVPQISGVCKKDDMTVEVQIAGGKENADKFCDMWLLPLEEYGDGSLFDGVTRFGFRKGEADAVLEKSYQKFSGTGAFYSVSMGKKHIVLRRNPGCFVKKAEVEKVYVLRREYEKPQEMVEDMLQGEADIIMAQDSAELDKLLASNGTGASYSIRKVMIETSQLENCFLYRTSYVNAPSLPKELTEYKTLFQNIGQVKINE
;
A
#
# COMPACT_ATOMS: atom_id res chain seq x y z
N MET A 1 23.86 -6.66 13.65
CA MET A 1 24.01 -8.04 14.19
C MET A 1 23.18 -9.10 13.47
N LYS A 2 21.97 -8.79 12.94
CA LYS A 2 21.20 -9.66 12.01
C LYS A 2 22.06 -10.32 10.91
N LYS A 3 22.95 -9.56 10.25
CA LYS A 3 23.87 -10.08 9.22
C LYS A 3 24.92 -11.06 9.76
N LEU A 4 25.33 -10.94 11.02
CA LEU A 4 26.32 -11.82 11.65
C LEU A 4 25.69 -13.18 12.03
N LEU A 5 24.47 -13.16 12.56
CA LEU A 5 23.67 -14.36 12.84
C LEU A 5 23.20 -15.07 11.57
N LEU A 6 22.90 -14.34 10.47
CA LEU A 6 22.64 -14.95 9.16
C LEU A 6 23.87 -15.69 8.62
N THR A 7 25.09 -15.17 8.84
CA THR A 7 26.32 -15.89 8.47
C THR A 7 26.63 -17.09 9.37
N GLU A 8 26.34 -17.02 10.68
CA GLU A 8 26.52 -18.16 11.59
C GLU A 8 25.42 -19.23 11.42
N GLY A 9 24.18 -18.81 11.14
CA GLY A 9 23.05 -19.67 10.78
C GLY A 9 23.25 -20.38 9.42
N LEU A 10 23.83 -19.71 8.43
CA LEU A 10 24.23 -20.35 7.16
C LEU A 10 25.28 -21.45 7.37
N ILE A 11 26.19 -21.27 8.33
CA ILE A 11 27.18 -22.30 8.69
C ILE A 11 26.49 -23.47 9.42
N ALA A 12 25.56 -23.20 10.34
CA ALA A 12 24.78 -24.24 11.02
C ALA A 12 23.86 -25.02 10.06
N CYS A 13 23.21 -24.37 9.11
CA CYS A 13 22.41 -25.00 8.05
C CYS A 13 23.26 -25.86 7.10
N PHE A 14 24.51 -25.44 6.82
CA PHE A 14 25.46 -26.25 6.04
C PHE A 14 25.85 -27.55 6.75
N PHE A 15 25.89 -27.55 8.09
CA PHE A 15 26.16 -28.76 8.88
C PHE A 15 24.92 -29.64 9.09
N LEU A 16 23.71 -29.08 9.18
CA LEU A 16 22.46 -29.85 9.30
C LEU A 16 22.05 -30.53 7.97
N ALA A 17 22.30 -29.86 6.84
CA ALA A 17 22.03 -30.43 5.50
C ALA A 17 22.94 -31.63 5.16
N LEU A 18 24.11 -31.73 5.81
CA LEU A 18 25.01 -32.87 5.68
C LEU A 18 24.59 -34.10 6.51
N PHE A 19 23.68 -33.95 7.49
CA PHE A 19 23.23 -35.04 8.36
C PHE A 19 21.85 -35.61 8.02
N LEU A 20 20.98 -34.87 7.33
CA LEU A 20 19.62 -35.33 6.98
C LEU A 20 19.51 -35.99 5.59
N GLY A 21 20.63 -36.13 4.89
CA GLY A 21 20.72 -36.81 3.60
C GLY A 21 20.79 -38.33 3.68
N PHE A 22 20.10 -39.02 4.59
CA PHE A 22 19.99 -40.49 4.57
C PHE A 22 18.83 -40.97 5.45
N PHE A 23 17.62 -41.08 4.88
CA PHE A 23 16.68 -42.21 5.03
C PHE A 23 15.32 -41.83 4.43
N GLY A 24 14.97 -42.51 3.34
CA GLY A 24 13.64 -42.41 2.73
C GLY A 24 12.72 -43.56 3.16
N LYS A 25 11.42 -43.30 2.93
CA LYS A 25 10.32 -44.22 2.56
C LYS A 25 9.45 -44.90 3.65
N PHE A 26 8.18 -44.48 3.62
CA PHE A 26 6.94 -45.26 3.39
C PHE A 26 6.16 -45.94 4.55
N LEU A 27 4.83 -45.64 4.56
CA LEU A 27 3.64 -46.32 5.14
C LEU A 27 3.41 -46.14 6.65
N SER A 28 2.21 -45.80 7.14
CA SER A 28 0.92 -46.46 6.92
C SER A 28 -0.30 -45.61 7.28
N ARG A 29 -1.41 -45.88 6.56
CA ARG A 29 -2.83 -45.56 6.77
C ARG A 29 -3.31 -45.43 8.22
N GLY A 30 -4.20 -44.45 8.44
CA GLY A 30 -5.29 -44.51 9.42
C GLY A 30 -6.59 -44.07 8.75
N GLN A 31 -7.56 -44.98 8.63
CA GLN A 31 -8.94 -44.69 8.24
C GLN A 31 -9.65 -44.00 9.40
N GLY A 32 -10.31 -42.88 9.13
CA GLY A 32 -11.31 -42.27 10.02
C GLY A 32 -12.47 -41.79 9.17
N GLU A 33 -13.63 -42.39 9.38
CA GLU A 33 -14.91 -42.09 8.73
C GLU A 33 -15.28 -40.60 8.87
N TRP A 34 -15.75 -40.00 7.78
CA TRP A 34 -16.53 -38.77 7.82
C TRP A 34 -17.93 -39.07 7.29
N ASP A 35 -18.89 -38.91 8.20
CA ASP A 35 -20.31 -39.02 7.97
C ASP A 35 -20.76 -38.04 6.88
N ARG A 36 -21.46 -38.58 5.88
CA ARG A 36 -22.16 -37.80 4.85
C ARG A 36 -23.45 -37.24 5.44
N GLY A 37 -23.36 -36.04 6.00
CA GLY A 37 -24.50 -35.19 6.33
C GLY A 37 -25.09 -34.56 5.06
N THR A 38 -26.32 -34.94 4.75
CA THR A 38 -27.11 -34.57 3.59
C THR A 38 -27.45 -33.08 3.53
N GLY A 39 -27.48 -32.55 2.31
CA GLY A 39 -27.73 -31.14 2.03
C GLY A 39 -29.07 -30.62 2.54
N LYS A 40 -29.03 -29.41 3.07
CA LYS A 40 -30.19 -28.52 3.10
C LYS A 40 -30.05 -27.51 1.97
N SER A 41 -30.86 -27.72 0.96
CA SER A 41 -31.21 -26.77 -0.08
C SER A 41 -31.98 -25.59 0.51
N GLY A 42 -31.64 -24.38 0.09
CA GLY A 42 -32.54 -23.23 0.03
C GLY A 42 -32.51 -22.29 1.23
N GLN A 43 -31.60 -21.32 1.19
CA GLN A 43 -31.89 -19.97 1.68
C GLN A 43 -31.09 -18.95 0.86
N GLN A 44 -31.82 -18.03 0.22
CA GLN A 44 -31.29 -16.95 -0.60
C GLN A 44 -30.72 -15.82 0.28
N CYS A 45 -29.79 -15.06 -0.31
CA CYS A 45 -29.25 -13.75 0.09
C CYS A 45 -27.97 -13.78 0.95
N SER A 46 -26.81 -13.52 0.32
CA SER A 46 -25.69 -12.90 1.02
C SER A 46 -25.67 -11.41 0.65
N ASP A 47 -25.71 -10.54 1.65
CA ASP A 47 -25.72 -9.06 1.52
C ASP A 47 -24.38 -8.48 1.00
N GLY A 48 -23.61 -9.23 0.18
CA GLY A 48 -22.32 -8.82 -0.37
C GLY A 48 -21.49 -9.97 -0.94
N LEU A 49 -20.37 -9.61 -1.57
CA LEU A 49 -19.42 -10.50 -2.24
C LEU A 49 -18.12 -10.60 -1.44
N THR A 50 -17.57 -11.79 -1.21
CA THR A 50 -16.29 -11.99 -0.53
C THR A 50 -15.15 -12.21 -1.54
N VAL A 51 -14.12 -11.37 -1.48
CA VAL A 51 -13.03 -11.31 -2.47
C VAL A 51 -11.67 -11.42 -1.78
N TYR A 52 -10.84 -12.35 -2.23
CA TYR A 52 -9.41 -12.30 -1.98
C TYR A 52 -8.72 -11.52 -3.10
N SER A 53 -8.16 -10.35 -2.77
CA SER A 53 -7.51 -9.48 -3.74
C SER A 53 -6.01 -9.75 -3.91
N GLY A 54 -5.42 -10.56 -3.03
CA GLY A 54 -3.97 -10.78 -2.91
C GLY A 54 -3.49 -10.55 -1.48
N VAL A 55 -2.18 -10.68 -1.25
CA VAL A 55 -1.55 -10.39 0.04
C VAL A 55 -1.73 -8.91 0.39
N LEU A 56 -2.06 -8.59 1.64
CA LEU A 56 -2.29 -7.23 2.13
C LEU A 56 -1.45 -7.01 3.39
N GLN A 57 -0.69 -5.91 3.45
CA GLN A 57 -0.07 -5.47 4.70
C GLN A 57 -1.13 -5.08 5.72
N GLU A 58 -0.80 -5.14 7.02
CA GLU A 58 -1.73 -4.71 8.08
C GLU A 58 -2.21 -3.27 7.84
N LYS A 59 -1.28 -2.40 7.42
CA LYS A 59 -1.48 -0.98 7.17
C LYS A 59 -0.98 -0.62 5.77
N PHE A 60 -1.85 -0.05 4.94
CA PHE A 60 -1.55 0.36 3.56
C PHE A 60 -2.48 1.49 3.10
N SER A 61 -2.02 2.34 2.18
CA SER A 61 -2.69 3.56 1.72
C SER A 61 -2.42 3.79 0.23
N PRO A 62 -3.27 4.52 -0.53
CA PRO A 62 -2.92 4.91 -1.90
C PRO A 62 -1.71 5.85 -2.01
N LEU A 63 -1.16 6.29 -0.87
CA LEU A 63 0.11 7.03 -0.74
C LEU A 63 1.30 6.13 -0.38
N ASP A 64 1.03 4.92 0.15
CA ASP A 64 2.04 3.98 0.67
C ASP A 64 1.52 2.53 0.60
N TYR A 65 1.97 1.80 -0.42
CA TYR A 65 1.59 0.42 -0.68
C TYR A 65 2.71 -0.33 -1.40
N GLN A 66 2.72 -1.65 -1.26
CA GLN A 66 3.82 -2.53 -1.69
C GLN A 66 3.35 -3.77 -2.43
N THR A 67 2.07 -4.15 -2.31
CA THR A 67 1.57 -5.39 -2.90
C THR A 67 0.55 -5.15 -4.01
N LYS A 68 0.43 -6.13 -4.90
CA LYS A 68 -0.64 -6.12 -5.90
C LYS A 68 -2.04 -6.25 -5.28
N GLY A 69 -2.14 -6.89 -4.11
CA GLY A 69 -3.41 -7.02 -3.41
C GLY A 69 -3.96 -5.67 -2.97
N GLU A 70 -3.08 -4.78 -2.56
CA GLU A 70 -3.40 -3.42 -2.12
C GLU A 70 -3.83 -2.55 -3.30
N GLU A 71 -3.10 -2.61 -4.42
CA GLU A 71 -3.49 -1.95 -5.67
C GLU A 71 -4.89 -2.40 -6.14
N ASN A 72 -5.21 -3.68 -6.03
CA ASN A 72 -6.53 -4.20 -6.39
C ASN A 72 -7.64 -3.61 -5.49
N VAL A 73 -7.36 -3.41 -4.20
CA VAL A 73 -8.28 -2.72 -3.29
C VAL A 73 -8.46 -1.26 -3.69
N PHE A 74 -7.38 -0.58 -4.06
CA PHE A 74 -7.45 0.82 -4.50
C PHE A 74 -8.15 0.99 -5.83
N ALA A 75 -7.97 0.08 -6.78
CA ALA A 75 -8.71 0.10 -8.05
C ALA A 75 -10.24 -0.01 -7.84
N MET A 76 -10.70 -0.62 -6.73
CA MET A 76 -12.11 -0.60 -6.35
C MET A 76 -12.54 0.73 -5.74
N CYS A 77 -11.65 1.41 -5.01
CA CYS A 77 -12.01 2.55 -4.16
C CYS A 77 -11.65 3.94 -4.73
N PHE A 78 -10.71 4.00 -5.67
CA PHE A 78 -10.14 5.21 -6.23
C PHE A 78 -10.02 5.09 -7.75
N SER A 79 -10.11 6.21 -8.44
CA SER A 79 -9.70 6.30 -9.85
C SER A 79 -8.23 6.78 -9.91
N ASN A 80 -7.47 6.20 -10.83
CA ASN A 80 -6.10 6.63 -11.12
C ASN A 80 -6.15 7.73 -12.19
N LEU A 81 -5.23 8.70 -12.18
CA LEU A 81 -5.15 9.68 -13.27
C LEU A 81 -4.74 9.01 -14.59
N LEU A 82 -3.92 7.95 -14.50
CA LEU A 82 -3.44 7.23 -15.66
C LEU A 82 -4.46 6.18 -16.13
N SER A 83 -4.90 6.37 -17.36
CA SER A 83 -5.74 5.44 -18.08
C SER A 83 -4.83 4.47 -18.88
N ARG A 84 -5.00 3.15 -18.75
CA ARG A 84 -4.26 2.12 -19.49
C ARG A 84 -5.21 1.24 -20.31
N ASP A 85 -4.74 0.73 -21.45
CA ASP A 85 -5.46 -0.22 -22.32
C ASP A 85 -5.17 -1.66 -21.95
N SER A 86 -5.77 -2.59 -22.70
CA SER A 86 -5.64 -3.99 -22.39
C SER A 86 -4.24 -4.60 -22.55
N GLU A 87 -3.26 -3.84 -22.97
CA GLU A 87 -1.85 -4.26 -22.98
C GLU A 87 -1.02 -3.47 -21.94
N GLY A 88 -1.67 -2.72 -21.06
CA GLY A 88 -1.05 -1.88 -20.03
C GLY A 88 -0.51 -0.55 -20.56
N ARG A 89 -0.79 -0.20 -21.83
CA ARG A 89 -0.28 1.02 -22.47
C ARG A 89 -1.19 2.19 -22.12
N ARG A 90 -0.61 3.38 -21.90
CA ARG A 90 -1.41 4.59 -21.65
C ARG A 90 -2.41 4.85 -22.79
N ASN A 91 -3.66 5.13 -22.45
CA ASN A 91 -4.72 5.45 -23.40
C ASN A 91 -5.55 6.69 -23.03
N ASN A 92 -5.08 7.52 -22.07
CA ASN A 92 -5.72 8.79 -21.77
C ASN A 92 -5.96 9.58 -23.05
N LYS A 93 -7.15 10.14 -23.20
CA LYS A 93 -7.46 11.10 -24.26
C LYS A 93 -6.67 12.40 -24.03
N PRO A 94 -6.37 13.16 -25.09
CA PRO A 94 -5.68 14.44 -24.96
C PRO A 94 -6.59 15.50 -24.32
N VAL A 95 -6.00 16.52 -23.69
CA VAL A 95 -6.72 17.54 -22.88
C VAL A 95 -7.69 18.40 -23.69
N ASP A 96 -7.56 18.45 -25.00
CA ASP A 96 -8.43 19.17 -25.92
C ASP A 96 -9.62 18.32 -26.43
N ALA A 97 -9.58 16.99 -26.25
CA ALA A 97 -10.70 16.12 -26.63
C ALA A 97 -11.96 16.45 -25.82
N ALA A 98 -13.13 16.40 -26.42
CA ALA A 98 -14.39 16.58 -25.67
C ALA A 98 -14.66 15.37 -24.75
N TRP A 99 -15.25 15.65 -23.58
CA TRP A 99 -15.82 14.60 -22.72
C TRP A 99 -17.06 14.03 -23.39
N GLY A 100 -17.08 12.71 -23.61
CA GLY A 100 -18.24 12.00 -24.14
C GLY A 100 -19.04 11.32 -23.04
N SER A 101 -20.31 10.96 -23.30
CA SER A 101 -21.16 10.24 -22.33
C SER A 101 -20.64 8.85 -21.96
N GLU A 102 -19.79 8.27 -22.80
CA GLU A 102 -19.14 6.96 -22.57
C GLU A 102 -17.70 7.12 -22.04
N ASP A 103 -17.29 8.34 -21.68
CA ASP A 103 -15.95 8.58 -21.16
C ASP A 103 -15.83 8.08 -19.72
N LYS A 104 -14.92 7.14 -19.54
CA LYS A 104 -14.68 6.47 -18.25
C LYS A 104 -13.41 6.95 -17.59
N GLN A 105 -12.73 7.93 -18.20
CA GLN A 105 -11.46 8.43 -17.70
C GLN A 105 -11.68 9.47 -16.60
N LEU A 106 -10.92 9.40 -15.51
CA LEU A 106 -10.78 10.43 -14.51
C LEU A 106 -10.09 11.66 -15.11
N ALA A 107 -9.15 11.45 -16.03
CA ALA A 107 -8.36 12.54 -16.59
C ALA A 107 -8.07 12.37 -18.08
N HIS A 108 -8.16 13.49 -18.80
CA HIS A 108 -7.47 13.65 -20.08
C HIS A 108 -6.04 14.17 -19.82
N ILE A 109 -5.07 13.65 -20.57
CA ILE A 109 -3.65 13.95 -20.36
C ILE A 109 -2.97 14.22 -21.70
N SER A 110 -2.19 15.31 -21.75
CA SER A 110 -1.34 15.67 -22.87
C SER A 110 0.09 15.91 -22.40
N VAL A 111 1.06 15.46 -23.21
CA VAL A 111 2.49 15.56 -22.88
C VAL A 111 3.25 16.19 -24.04
N SER A 112 3.85 17.35 -23.79
CA SER A 112 4.79 18.00 -24.70
C SER A 112 6.19 17.99 -24.11
N GLU A 113 7.20 17.70 -24.91
CA GLU A 113 8.59 17.59 -24.47
C GLU A 113 9.39 18.80 -24.96
N ASP A 114 10.21 19.36 -24.09
CA ASP A 114 11.27 20.32 -24.40
C ASP A 114 12.62 19.60 -24.26
N ALA A 115 13.03 18.92 -25.34
CA ALA A 115 14.25 18.11 -25.38
C ALA A 115 15.53 18.93 -25.10
N TRP A 116 15.50 20.25 -25.31
CA TRP A 116 16.65 21.11 -25.04
C TRP A 116 16.88 21.34 -23.54
N LYS A 117 15.80 21.31 -22.75
CA LYS A 117 15.86 21.49 -21.30
C LYS A 117 15.80 20.18 -20.53
N ASP A 118 15.62 19.06 -21.22
CA ASP A 118 15.32 17.76 -20.63
C ASP A 118 14.12 17.84 -19.67
N ILE A 119 13.05 18.49 -20.15
CA ILE A 119 11.80 18.71 -19.40
C ILE A 119 10.61 18.27 -20.25
N SER A 120 9.65 17.61 -19.62
CA SER A 120 8.32 17.37 -20.18
C SER A 120 7.26 18.18 -19.45
N VAL A 121 6.34 18.76 -20.21
CA VAL A 121 5.16 19.46 -19.71
C VAL A 121 3.97 18.51 -19.81
N VAL A 122 3.43 18.12 -18.66
CA VAL A 122 2.25 17.27 -18.52
C VAL A 122 1.06 18.16 -18.20
N THR A 123 0.06 18.18 -19.07
CA THR A 123 -1.22 18.87 -18.81
C THR A 123 -2.26 17.82 -18.48
N ILE A 124 -2.95 17.99 -17.35
CA ILE A 124 -3.95 17.08 -16.82
C ILE A 124 -5.25 17.86 -16.68
N ARG A 125 -6.32 17.38 -17.31
CA ARG A 125 -7.68 17.90 -17.15
C ARG A 125 -8.59 16.85 -16.55
N LEU A 126 -9.11 17.11 -15.37
CA LEU A 126 -9.99 16.19 -14.64
C LEU A 126 -11.42 16.15 -15.24
N ASN A 127 -12.08 15.01 -15.06
CA ASN A 127 -13.47 14.80 -15.42
C ASN A 127 -14.40 15.50 -14.42
N HIS A 128 -15.20 16.44 -14.92
CA HIS A 128 -16.14 17.26 -14.14
C HIS A 128 -17.35 16.50 -13.57
N GLU A 129 -17.55 15.25 -13.98
CA GLU A 129 -18.57 14.35 -13.44
C GLU A 129 -18.03 13.45 -12.31
N ALA A 130 -16.72 13.42 -12.07
CA ALA A 130 -16.15 12.57 -11.03
C ALA A 130 -16.52 13.09 -9.63
N GLU A 131 -17.10 12.21 -8.82
CA GLU A 131 -17.63 12.52 -7.49
C GLU A 131 -17.17 11.50 -6.43
N THR A 132 -17.02 12.00 -5.22
CA THR A 132 -16.79 11.21 -4.00
C THR A 132 -18.07 10.50 -3.55
N PRO A 133 -17.99 9.54 -2.60
CA PRO A 133 -19.18 8.88 -2.06
C PRO A 133 -20.18 9.82 -1.37
N LEU A 134 -19.71 10.99 -0.95
CA LEU A 134 -20.53 12.06 -0.36
C LEU A 134 -21.13 13.01 -1.42
N GLY A 135 -20.96 12.74 -2.71
CA GLY A 135 -21.49 13.57 -3.81
C GLY A 135 -20.71 14.86 -4.04
N LYS A 136 -19.50 15.00 -3.46
CA LYS A 136 -18.63 16.14 -3.76
C LYS A 136 -17.85 15.87 -5.04
N LYS A 137 -17.90 16.81 -5.98
CA LYS A 137 -17.10 16.81 -7.22
C LYS A 137 -15.61 17.00 -6.93
N VAL A 138 -14.77 16.31 -7.69
CA VAL A 138 -13.33 16.54 -7.69
C VAL A 138 -12.95 17.62 -8.71
N ASP A 139 -11.94 18.42 -8.37
CA ASP A 139 -11.48 19.55 -9.17
C ASP A 139 -9.95 19.70 -9.10
N ALA A 140 -9.39 20.74 -9.74
CA ALA A 140 -7.95 21.01 -9.74
C ALA A 140 -7.36 21.20 -8.34
N LYS A 141 -8.15 21.52 -7.31
CA LYS A 141 -7.68 21.62 -5.92
C LYS A 141 -7.30 20.25 -5.38
N ASP A 142 -8.08 19.22 -5.71
CA ASP A 142 -7.76 17.83 -5.34
C ASP A 142 -6.45 17.40 -6.01
N LEU A 143 -6.26 17.73 -7.28
CA LEU A 143 -5.01 17.42 -8.00
C LEU A 143 -3.80 18.14 -7.40
N LEU A 144 -3.93 19.45 -7.12
CA LEU A 144 -2.88 20.21 -6.43
C LEU A 144 -2.58 19.61 -5.05
N PHE A 145 -3.60 19.33 -4.23
CA PHE A 145 -3.44 18.67 -2.95
C PHE A 145 -2.63 17.37 -3.10
N ASN A 146 -2.95 16.51 -4.07
CA ASN A 146 -2.22 15.25 -4.30
C ASN A 146 -0.76 15.46 -4.71
N ILE A 147 -0.48 16.42 -5.59
CA ILE A 147 0.88 16.74 -6.05
C ILE A 147 1.72 17.23 -4.87
N TYR A 148 1.22 18.25 -4.18
CA TYR A 148 1.92 18.88 -3.07
C TYR A 148 2.08 17.93 -1.88
N LEU A 149 1.05 17.14 -1.57
CA LEU A 149 1.09 16.13 -0.52
C LEU A 149 2.17 15.08 -0.78
N ARG A 150 2.24 14.51 -1.99
CA ARG A 150 3.26 13.50 -2.33
C ARG A 150 4.68 14.06 -2.32
N CYS A 151 4.86 15.33 -2.66
CA CYS A 151 6.15 15.98 -2.47
C CYS A 151 6.50 16.20 -1.00
N SER A 152 5.51 16.43 -0.14
CA SER A 152 5.70 16.76 1.28
C SER A 152 5.68 15.56 2.24
N ILE A 153 5.12 14.42 1.84
CA ILE A 153 5.13 13.20 2.66
C ILE A 153 6.57 12.77 2.90
N THR A 154 6.89 12.55 4.16
CA THR A 154 8.23 12.16 4.60
C THR A 154 8.39 10.66 4.70
N ALA A 155 7.42 9.87 4.23
CA ALA A 155 7.49 8.42 4.21
C ALA A 155 7.89 7.88 2.83
N ASN A 156 9.07 7.27 2.81
CA ASN A 156 9.68 6.37 1.84
C ASN A 156 10.95 6.93 1.17
N ASP A 157 11.97 6.08 1.12
CA ASP A 157 13.22 6.29 0.37
C ASP A 157 12.97 6.20 -1.15
N THR A 158 11.72 5.98 -1.55
CA THR A 158 11.26 6.09 -2.92
C THR A 158 10.89 7.54 -3.20
N ALA A 159 11.63 8.16 -4.10
CA ALA A 159 11.28 9.48 -4.60
C ALA A 159 9.83 9.47 -5.13
N PRO A 160 9.05 10.55 -4.89
CA PRO A 160 7.65 10.60 -5.29
C PRO A 160 7.52 10.33 -6.79
N PHE A 161 6.33 9.88 -7.21
CA PHE A 161 6.05 9.68 -8.63
C PHE A 161 6.99 8.68 -9.32
N GLY A 162 7.39 7.61 -8.62
CA GLY A 162 8.30 6.60 -9.16
C GLY A 162 9.69 7.15 -9.52
N GLY A 163 10.16 8.17 -8.79
CA GLY A 163 11.46 8.81 -9.02
C GLY A 163 11.44 10.04 -9.92
N VAL A 164 10.27 10.44 -10.42
CA VAL A 164 10.16 11.62 -11.29
C VAL A 164 10.16 12.90 -10.47
N ARG A 165 11.05 13.83 -10.82
CA ARG A 165 11.17 15.13 -10.17
C ARG A 165 10.36 16.19 -10.91
N ILE A 166 9.66 17.04 -10.15
CA ILE A 166 9.02 18.25 -10.66
C ILE A 166 10.01 19.41 -10.56
N LEU A 167 10.03 20.30 -11.56
CA LEU A 167 10.83 21.53 -11.49
C LEU A 167 10.45 22.35 -10.25
N GLY A 168 11.41 22.72 -9.41
CA GLY A 168 11.18 23.47 -8.17
C GLY A 168 10.72 22.64 -6.97
N GLN A 169 10.66 21.31 -7.11
CA GLN A 169 10.22 20.42 -6.02
C GLN A 169 11.17 20.47 -4.83
N GLU A 170 12.49 20.41 -5.05
CA GLU A 170 13.46 20.35 -3.95
C GLU A 170 13.40 21.63 -3.11
N GLU A 171 13.34 22.80 -3.76
CA GLU A 171 13.21 24.09 -3.08
C GLU A 171 11.91 24.18 -2.27
N TYR A 172 10.79 23.67 -2.80
CA TYR A 172 9.52 23.63 -2.08
C TYR A 172 9.57 22.72 -0.86
N VAL A 173 10.13 21.51 -1.00
CA VAL A 173 10.25 20.52 0.07
C VAL A 173 11.15 21.05 1.19
N TYR A 174 12.30 21.61 0.83
CA TYR A 174 13.20 22.22 1.80
C TYR A 174 12.69 23.57 2.31
N GLY A 175 11.67 24.18 1.69
CA GLY A 175 11.16 25.51 2.03
C GLY A 175 12.17 26.65 1.81
N ALA A 176 13.18 26.44 0.96
CA ALA A 176 14.27 27.38 0.72
C ALA A 176 14.89 27.22 -0.66
N LYS A 177 15.29 28.34 -1.28
CA LYS A 177 16.09 28.33 -2.51
C LYS A 177 17.54 27.89 -2.26
N ASP A 178 18.11 28.28 -1.13
CA ASP A 178 19.43 27.81 -0.70
C ASP A 178 19.31 26.46 0.02
N ILE A 179 19.23 25.39 -0.78
CA ILE A 179 19.09 24.03 -0.29
C ILE A 179 20.33 23.60 0.51
N GLU A 180 21.53 24.03 0.13
CA GLU A 180 22.75 23.63 0.82
C GLU A 180 22.88 24.31 2.18
N GLY A 181 22.52 25.59 2.26
CA GLY A 181 22.35 26.31 3.52
C GLY A 181 21.32 25.64 4.42
N ARG A 182 20.16 25.27 3.88
CA ARG A 182 19.12 24.54 4.64
C ARG A 182 19.61 23.19 5.13
N LYS A 183 20.32 22.39 4.32
CA LYS A 183 20.91 21.11 4.76
C LYS A 183 21.91 21.31 5.91
N LYS A 184 22.71 22.39 5.91
CA LYS A 184 23.63 22.72 7.02
C LYS A 184 22.89 23.13 8.30
N GLU A 185 21.79 23.87 8.16
CA GLU A 185 20.90 24.25 9.27
C GLU A 185 20.30 23.00 9.95
N LEU A 186 19.77 22.06 9.17
CA LEU A 186 19.23 20.79 9.68
C LEU A 186 20.28 19.96 10.41
N GLN A 187 21.52 19.90 9.90
CA GLN A 187 22.63 19.25 10.61
C GLN A 187 22.94 19.94 11.95
N GLY A 188 22.80 21.27 12.02
CA GLY A 188 22.90 22.02 13.26
C GLY A 188 21.82 21.64 14.27
N MET A 189 20.56 21.56 13.83
CA MET A 189 19.44 21.10 14.66
C MET A 189 19.65 19.68 15.17
N LEU A 190 20.16 18.76 14.35
CA LEU A 190 20.42 17.38 14.78
C LEU A 190 21.57 17.25 15.79
N LYS A 191 22.54 18.16 15.74
CA LYS A 191 23.62 18.22 16.76
C LYS A 191 23.12 18.75 18.10
N ASN A 192 22.18 19.69 18.08
CA ASN A 192 21.60 20.33 19.26
C ASN A 192 20.07 20.36 19.15
N PRO A 193 19.39 19.20 19.29
CA PRO A 193 17.95 19.11 19.04
C PRO A 193 17.14 19.85 20.11
N SER A 194 16.07 20.51 19.69
CA SER A 194 15.02 21.02 20.58
C SER A 194 14.30 19.87 21.28
N ASP A 195 13.52 20.16 22.33
CA ASP A 195 12.79 19.10 23.03
C ASP A 195 11.73 18.43 22.17
N GLU A 196 11.05 19.19 21.29
CA GLU A 196 10.15 18.62 20.26
C GLU A 196 10.92 17.67 19.33
N LEU A 197 12.09 18.08 18.82
CA LEU A 197 12.88 17.22 17.93
C LEU A 197 13.42 15.98 18.66
N LYS A 198 13.83 16.09 19.92
CA LYS A 198 14.23 14.91 20.71
C LYS A 198 13.09 13.92 20.88
N GLN A 199 11.89 14.41 21.16
CA GLN A 199 10.71 13.57 21.30
C GLN A 199 10.43 12.83 19.99
N LEU A 200 10.39 13.55 18.86
CA LEU A 200 10.18 12.95 17.54
C LEU A 200 11.27 11.93 17.18
N LEU A 201 12.56 12.24 17.41
CA LEU A 201 13.65 11.30 17.14
C LEU A 201 13.53 10.02 17.98
N ARG A 202 13.11 10.15 19.24
CA ARG A 202 12.87 9.01 20.12
C ARG A 202 11.70 8.16 19.63
N GLU A 203 10.54 8.77 19.41
CA GLU A 203 9.29 8.08 19.07
C GLU A 203 9.31 7.48 17.66
N GLU A 204 9.79 8.24 16.67
CA GLU A 204 9.70 7.87 15.25
C GLU A 204 10.88 7.02 14.77
N ILE A 205 12.04 7.07 15.44
CA ILE A 205 13.22 6.29 15.03
C ILE A 205 13.55 5.24 16.08
N VAL A 206 13.91 5.67 17.28
CA VAL A 206 14.48 4.77 18.28
C VAL A 206 13.46 3.74 18.76
N GLU A 207 12.27 4.20 19.13
CA GLU A 207 11.19 3.34 19.64
C GLU A 207 10.65 2.41 18.57
N GLN A 208 10.38 2.91 17.35
CA GLN A 208 9.91 2.08 16.23
C GLN A 208 10.91 0.98 15.87
N GLU A 209 12.20 1.30 15.78
CA GLU A 209 13.22 0.31 15.47
C GLU A 209 13.34 -0.73 16.57
N LEU A 210 13.41 -0.31 17.84
CA LEU A 210 13.50 -1.24 18.96
C LEU A 210 12.26 -2.14 19.04
N GLN A 211 11.08 -1.62 18.70
CA GLN A 211 9.85 -2.42 18.61
C GLN A 211 9.97 -3.49 17.52
N GLN A 212 10.48 -3.16 16.33
CA GLN A 212 10.72 -4.13 15.26
C GLN A 212 11.74 -5.19 15.68
N GLU A 213 12.82 -4.77 16.34
CA GLU A 213 13.83 -5.68 16.86
C GLU A 213 13.31 -6.55 18.01
N TRP A 214 12.38 -6.05 18.82
CA TRP A 214 11.67 -6.83 19.84
C TRP A 214 10.79 -7.91 19.21
N GLU A 215 10.00 -7.56 18.20
CA GLU A 215 9.19 -8.54 17.46
C GLU A 215 10.07 -9.60 16.77
N TRP A 216 11.19 -9.18 16.17
CA TRP A 216 12.16 -10.09 15.59
C TRP A 216 12.74 -11.05 16.64
N VAL A 217 13.16 -10.55 17.81
CA VAL A 217 13.68 -11.39 18.90
C VAL A 217 12.64 -12.42 19.35
N LYS A 218 11.37 -12.03 19.50
CA LYS A 218 10.29 -12.97 19.85
C LYS A 218 10.12 -14.05 18.79
N GLY A 219 10.16 -13.68 17.51
CA GLY A 219 10.05 -14.63 16.40
C GLY A 219 11.12 -15.72 16.41
N LEU A 220 12.31 -15.45 16.97
CA LEU A 220 13.37 -16.48 17.10
C LEU A 220 12.96 -17.64 18.03
N TYR A 221 12.08 -17.42 19.00
CA TYR A 221 11.63 -18.46 19.93
C TYR A 221 10.53 -19.35 19.33
N GLU A 222 9.98 -18.96 18.17
CA GLU A 222 8.99 -19.75 17.44
C GLU A 222 9.63 -20.64 16.37
N ASP A 223 10.92 -20.42 16.08
CA ASP A 223 11.68 -21.14 15.05
C ASP A 223 12.73 -22.07 15.68
N VAL A 224 12.50 -23.38 15.54
CA VAL A 224 13.36 -24.45 16.07
C VAL A 224 14.81 -24.38 15.59
N SER A 225 15.10 -23.69 14.49
CA SER A 225 16.47 -23.50 14.02
C SER A 225 17.30 -22.59 14.93
N TYR A 226 16.66 -21.84 15.84
CA TYR A 226 17.28 -20.95 16.81
C TYR A 226 17.24 -21.49 18.26
N ASP A 227 16.91 -22.76 18.47
CA ASP A 227 16.86 -23.39 19.80
C ASP A 227 18.17 -23.21 20.60
N PHE A 228 19.32 -23.21 19.92
CA PHE A 228 20.62 -22.98 20.55
C PHE A 228 20.75 -21.60 21.24
N ILE A 229 19.95 -20.61 20.83
CA ILE A 229 19.90 -19.28 21.44
C ILE A 229 18.90 -19.27 22.60
N SER A 230 17.72 -19.87 22.41
CA SER A 230 16.67 -19.92 23.44
C SER A 230 17.07 -20.78 24.64
N GLU A 231 17.93 -21.79 24.46
CA GLU A 231 18.55 -22.54 25.55
C GLU A 231 19.51 -21.68 26.40
N LYS A 232 20.22 -20.72 25.76
CA LYS A 232 21.16 -19.83 26.44
C LYS A 232 20.46 -18.65 27.12
N TYR A 233 19.40 -18.13 26.50
CA TYR A 233 18.56 -17.05 27.01
C TYR A 233 17.12 -17.54 27.03
N THR A 234 16.65 -18.04 28.17
CA THR A 234 15.34 -18.71 28.27
C THR A 234 14.15 -17.80 28.04
N GLU A 235 14.30 -16.48 28.25
CA GLU A 235 13.24 -15.50 28.05
C GLU A 235 13.66 -14.49 26.97
N ALA A 236 12.75 -14.15 26.05
CA ALA A 236 13.02 -13.22 24.94
C ALA A 236 13.55 -11.86 25.42
N LYS A 237 13.07 -11.35 26.57
CA LYS A 237 13.57 -10.11 27.19
C LYS A 237 15.06 -10.16 27.53
N ASP A 238 15.59 -11.32 27.91
CA ASP A 238 17.00 -11.46 28.28
C ASP A 238 17.87 -11.45 27.03
N LEU A 239 17.40 -12.08 25.94
CA LEU A 239 18.07 -12.02 24.64
C LEU A 239 18.02 -10.62 24.03
N PHE A 240 16.87 -9.94 24.09
CA PHE A 240 16.73 -8.56 23.66
C PHE A 240 17.67 -7.64 24.44
N ALA A 241 17.72 -7.77 25.76
CA ALA A 241 18.67 -7.04 26.59
C ALA A 241 20.13 -7.33 26.22
N TYR A 242 20.45 -8.58 25.90
CA TYR A 242 21.79 -8.95 25.46
C TYR A 242 22.21 -8.25 24.15
N TYR A 243 21.30 -8.15 23.17
CA TYR A 243 21.62 -7.50 21.89
C TYR A 243 21.56 -5.98 21.93
N TYR A 244 20.58 -5.41 22.64
CA TYR A 244 20.22 -4.00 22.51
C TYR A 244 20.50 -3.18 23.77
N SER A 245 20.95 -3.77 24.88
CA SER A 245 21.43 -2.95 25.99
C SER A 245 22.77 -2.30 25.64
N TYR A 246 22.80 -0.96 25.61
CA TYR A 246 24.03 -0.21 25.48
C TYR A 246 24.86 -0.20 26.79
N GLN A 247 24.20 -0.32 27.94
CA GLN A 247 24.85 -0.38 29.24
C GLN A 247 25.47 -1.76 29.48
N THR A 248 26.80 -1.79 29.66
CA THR A 248 27.60 -3.02 29.84
C THR A 248 27.29 -3.80 31.13
N LYS A 249 26.51 -3.25 32.05
CA LYS A 249 26.12 -3.88 33.33
C LYS A 249 24.60 -4.00 33.51
N TYR A 250 23.83 -3.78 32.45
CA TYR A 250 22.38 -3.92 32.53
C TYR A 250 21.97 -5.36 32.84
N SER A 251 20.93 -5.52 33.66
CA SER A 251 20.37 -6.83 33.99
C SER A 251 18.85 -6.78 33.86
N SER A 252 18.32 -7.68 33.05
CA SER A 252 16.90 -7.97 32.86
C SER A 252 16.30 -8.83 33.99
N LYS A 253 17.13 -9.29 34.94
CA LYS A 253 16.69 -10.16 36.03
C LYS A 253 15.63 -9.47 36.89
N ASN A 254 14.54 -10.17 37.19
CA ASN A 254 13.39 -9.68 37.96
C ASN A 254 12.65 -8.48 37.32
N ARG A 255 12.83 -8.24 36.01
CA ARG A 255 12.09 -7.22 35.25
C ARG A 255 11.09 -7.88 34.31
N THR A 256 9.98 -7.21 34.06
CA THR A 256 9.01 -7.61 33.02
C THR A 256 9.55 -7.25 31.63
N GLU A 257 8.98 -7.84 30.57
CA GLU A 257 9.33 -7.49 29.19
C GLU A 257 9.15 -6.00 28.91
N GLN A 258 8.02 -5.43 29.36
CA GLN A 258 7.73 -4.00 29.22
C GLN A 258 8.76 -3.12 29.95
N GLN A 259 9.18 -3.52 31.16
CA GLN A 259 10.23 -2.80 31.89
C GLN A 259 11.55 -2.88 31.12
N VAL A 260 11.94 -4.07 30.65
CA VAL A 260 13.18 -4.26 29.90
C VAL A 260 13.20 -3.41 28.63
N PHE A 261 12.11 -3.39 27.88
CA PHE A 261 11.97 -2.56 26.69
C PHE A 261 12.10 -1.07 27.04
N SER A 262 11.36 -0.60 28.04
CA SER A 262 11.40 0.81 28.49
C SER A 262 12.80 1.22 28.96
N ASP A 263 13.46 0.39 29.77
CA ASP A 263 14.81 0.64 30.26
C ASP A 263 15.80 0.76 29.09
N ILE A 264 15.72 -0.14 28.11
CA ILE A 264 16.60 -0.11 26.93
C ILE A 264 16.32 1.11 26.06
N LEU A 265 15.05 1.43 25.80
CA LEU A 265 14.65 2.64 25.09
C LEU A 265 15.19 3.91 25.77
N GLU A 266 15.16 3.98 27.11
CA GLU A 266 15.75 5.07 27.88
C GLU A 266 17.28 5.17 27.72
N GLN A 267 17.99 4.05 27.57
CA GLN A 267 19.45 4.06 27.36
C GLN A 267 19.85 4.76 26.06
N TYR A 268 19.03 4.64 25.02
CA TYR A 268 19.23 5.33 23.75
C TYR A 268 18.66 6.76 23.78
N GLY A 269 17.51 6.96 24.42
CA GLY A 269 16.79 8.22 24.38
C GLY A 269 16.46 8.62 22.95
N TRP A 270 16.89 9.81 22.53
CA TRP A 270 16.72 10.31 21.15
C TRP A 270 17.93 10.00 20.24
N ASP A 271 19.02 9.45 20.79
CA ASP A 271 20.29 9.30 20.10
C ASP A 271 20.27 8.12 19.12
N TYR A 272 19.63 8.36 17.97
CA TYR A 272 19.56 7.40 16.86
C TYR A 272 20.95 7.02 16.32
N THR A 273 21.98 7.84 16.53
CA THR A 273 23.34 7.51 16.08
C THR A 273 23.96 6.38 16.90
N ARG A 274 23.57 6.24 18.18
CA ARG A 274 23.91 5.05 18.97
C ARG A 274 23.19 3.82 18.47
N LEU A 275 21.89 3.95 18.18
CA LEU A 275 21.10 2.85 17.63
C LEU A 275 21.69 2.34 16.33
N SER A 276 22.06 3.24 15.41
CA SER A 276 22.73 2.92 14.14
C SER A 276 23.97 2.03 14.30
N LYS A 277 24.75 2.21 15.38
CA LYS A 277 25.96 1.40 15.62
C LYS A 277 25.62 -0.04 16.03
N VAL A 278 24.46 -0.25 16.65
CA VAL A 278 24.01 -1.56 17.15
C VAL A 278 23.25 -2.32 16.06
N THR A 279 22.32 -1.64 15.38
CA THR A 279 21.49 -2.21 14.32
C THR A 279 22.25 -2.34 13.01
N ASN A 280 23.27 -1.48 12.78
CA ASN A 280 23.98 -1.31 11.51
C ASN A 280 23.08 -0.74 10.40
N GLU A 281 22.11 0.08 10.79
CA GLU A 281 21.21 0.82 9.90
C GLU A 281 21.53 2.33 9.90
N ASN A 282 21.17 3.03 8.82
CA ASN A 282 21.40 4.47 8.68
C ASN A 282 20.10 5.27 8.82
N TYR A 283 19.89 5.92 9.97
CA TYR A 283 18.70 6.73 10.21
C TYR A 283 18.89 8.23 9.90
N THR A 284 20.03 8.64 9.33
CA THR A 284 20.37 10.06 9.14
C THR A 284 19.37 10.81 8.26
N GLU A 285 18.86 10.16 7.21
CA GLU A 285 17.87 10.74 6.31
C GLU A 285 16.53 10.95 7.02
N LYS A 286 16.03 9.91 7.71
CA LYS A 286 14.81 10.01 8.52
C LYS A 286 14.92 11.09 9.60
N ALA A 287 16.05 11.16 10.30
CA ALA A 287 16.30 12.21 11.30
C ALA A 287 16.31 13.62 10.67
N SER A 288 16.93 13.77 9.51
CA SER A 288 16.96 15.06 8.77
C SER A 288 15.55 15.49 8.33
N ARG A 289 14.69 14.55 7.94
CA ARG A 289 13.27 14.83 7.62
C ARG A 289 12.48 15.29 8.84
N LEU A 290 12.67 14.66 10.00
CA LEU A 290 12.02 15.09 11.24
C LEU A 290 12.48 16.49 11.66
N ALA A 291 13.78 16.78 11.53
CA ALA A 291 14.31 18.14 11.76
C ALA A 291 13.69 19.15 10.79
N LEU A 292 13.55 18.79 9.51
CA LEU A 292 12.90 19.64 8.50
C LEU A 292 11.42 19.87 8.82
N SER A 293 10.69 18.85 9.26
CA SER A 293 9.30 18.97 9.71
C SER A 293 9.17 19.99 10.84
N VAL A 294 9.98 19.87 11.90
CA VAL A 294 9.99 20.83 13.03
C VAL A 294 10.29 22.25 12.53
N LEU A 295 11.31 22.40 11.68
CA LEU A 295 11.71 23.70 11.17
C LEU A 295 10.61 24.37 10.33
N LEU A 296 9.88 23.61 9.50
CA LEU A 296 8.84 24.15 8.62
C LEU A 296 7.53 24.49 9.34
N LYS A 297 7.30 23.97 10.55
CA LYS A 297 6.16 24.38 11.39
C LYS A 297 6.32 25.79 11.95
N GLU A 298 7.55 26.26 12.11
CA GLU A 298 7.85 27.61 12.59
C GLU A 298 7.59 28.67 11.50
N GLN A 299 6.87 29.73 11.86
CA GLN A 299 6.53 30.79 10.93
C GLN A 299 7.79 31.50 10.41
N GLY A 300 7.84 31.72 9.08
CA GLY A 300 8.92 32.45 8.41
C GLY A 300 10.07 31.57 7.89
N ASN A 301 10.11 30.29 8.24
CA ASN A 301 11.16 29.37 7.78
C ASN A 301 10.87 28.75 6.41
N ASP A 302 9.62 28.79 5.96
CA ASP A 302 9.22 28.47 4.59
C ASP A 302 9.19 29.72 3.71
N THR A 303 10.13 29.77 2.76
CA THR A 303 10.28 30.88 1.80
C THR A 303 9.90 30.48 0.38
N VAL A 304 9.51 29.23 0.16
CA VAL A 304 9.17 28.67 -1.16
C VAL A 304 7.79 28.03 -1.07
N PRO A 305 6.71 28.85 -1.10
CA PRO A 305 5.36 28.37 -0.81
C PRO A 305 4.77 27.51 -1.93
N GLN A 306 5.36 27.49 -3.12
CA GLN A 306 4.85 26.78 -4.29
C GLN A 306 5.97 26.10 -5.09
N ILE A 307 5.64 25.02 -5.80
CA ILE A 307 6.53 24.33 -6.73
C ILE A 307 6.51 25.09 -8.07
N SER A 308 7.65 25.60 -8.52
CA SER A 308 7.72 26.48 -9.71
C SER A 308 7.28 25.82 -11.01
N GLY A 309 7.39 24.49 -11.09
CA GLY A 309 6.93 23.68 -12.22
C GLY A 309 5.44 23.35 -12.21
N VAL A 310 4.67 23.73 -11.18
CA VAL A 310 3.23 23.42 -11.08
C VAL A 310 2.39 24.67 -11.33
N CYS A 311 1.45 24.59 -12.27
CA CYS A 311 0.59 25.70 -12.65
C CYS A 311 -0.87 25.27 -12.76
N LYS A 312 -1.75 25.84 -11.94
CA LYS A 312 -3.21 25.73 -12.14
C LYS A 312 -3.61 26.58 -13.34
N LYS A 313 -4.25 25.98 -14.35
CA LYS A 313 -4.74 26.71 -15.54
C LYS A 313 -6.18 27.18 -15.35
N ASP A 314 -7.01 26.30 -14.82
CA ASP A 314 -8.42 26.57 -14.52
C ASP A 314 -8.91 25.61 -13.42
N ASP A 315 -10.21 25.58 -13.16
CA ASP A 315 -10.80 24.76 -12.08
C ASP A 315 -10.70 23.25 -12.31
N MET A 316 -10.38 22.78 -13.52
CA MET A 316 -10.25 21.35 -13.84
C MET A 316 -8.87 20.98 -14.37
N THR A 317 -8.02 21.96 -14.69
CA THR A 317 -6.77 21.75 -15.42
C THR A 317 -5.53 22.21 -14.65
N VAL A 318 -4.54 21.32 -14.54
CA VAL A 318 -3.21 21.60 -13.98
C VAL A 318 -2.14 21.21 -14.99
N GLU A 319 -1.11 22.04 -15.09
CA GLU A 319 0.10 21.80 -15.88
C GLU A 319 1.29 21.59 -14.94
N VAL A 320 2.12 20.58 -15.24
CA VAL A 320 3.27 20.21 -14.44
C VAL A 320 4.50 20.02 -15.32
N GLN A 321 5.59 20.68 -14.98
CA GLN A 321 6.90 20.51 -15.61
C GLN A 321 7.71 19.47 -14.84
N ILE A 322 7.95 18.33 -15.47
CA ILE A 322 8.72 17.22 -14.92
C ILE A 322 10.06 17.09 -15.63
N ALA A 323 11.08 16.62 -14.91
CA ALA A 323 12.38 16.32 -15.49
C ALA A 323 12.33 15.05 -16.37
N GLY A 324 13.09 15.05 -17.47
CA GLY A 324 13.21 13.94 -18.41
C GLY A 324 12.18 13.94 -19.54
N GLY A 325 12.24 12.88 -20.36
CA GLY A 325 11.40 12.69 -21.53
C GLY A 325 9.96 12.24 -21.21
N LYS A 326 9.16 12.04 -22.27
CA LYS A 326 7.73 11.71 -22.16
C LYS A 326 7.45 10.40 -21.41
N GLU A 327 8.42 9.50 -21.34
CA GLU A 327 8.35 8.25 -20.58
C GLU A 327 8.17 8.48 -19.07
N ASN A 328 8.63 9.62 -18.55
CA ASN A 328 8.42 9.99 -17.16
C ASN A 328 7.00 10.48 -16.87
N ALA A 329 6.24 10.87 -17.89
CA ALA A 329 4.86 11.33 -17.70
C ALA A 329 3.96 10.21 -17.18
N ASP A 330 4.16 8.96 -17.61
CA ASP A 330 3.38 7.83 -17.13
C ASP A 330 3.66 7.56 -15.65
N LYS A 331 4.93 7.58 -15.23
CA LYS A 331 5.30 7.45 -13.81
C LYS A 331 4.76 8.60 -12.96
N PHE A 332 4.76 9.81 -13.52
CA PHE A 332 4.16 10.97 -12.87
C PHE A 332 2.66 10.83 -12.67
N CYS A 333 1.94 10.37 -13.70
CA CYS A 333 0.49 10.28 -13.64
C CYS A 333 -0.03 9.00 -12.96
N ASP A 334 0.81 8.02 -12.70
CA ASP A 334 0.41 6.77 -12.02
C ASP A 334 0.20 7.01 -10.51
N MET A 335 -0.93 7.66 -10.18
CA MET A 335 -1.33 7.95 -8.82
C MET A 335 -2.85 7.89 -8.65
N TRP A 336 -3.28 7.35 -7.52
CA TRP A 336 -4.66 7.41 -7.06
C TRP A 336 -5.00 8.82 -6.57
N LEU A 337 -6.09 9.40 -7.06
CA LEU A 337 -6.53 10.74 -6.64
C LEU A 337 -7.22 10.67 -5.27
N LEU A 338 -6.63 11.29 -4.25
CA LEU A 338 -7.25 11.46 -2.93
C LEU A 338 -8.05 12.77 -2.89
N PRO A 339 -9.36 12.75 -2.58
CA PRO A 339 -10.14 13.98 -2.43
C PRO A 339 -9.67 14.81 -1.22
N LEU A 340 -9.50 16.11 -1.41
CA LEU A 340 -9.03 17.06 -0.40
C LEU A 340 -9.91 17.07 0.85
N GLU A 341 -11.23 17.08 0.72
CA GLU A 341 -12.12 17.10 1.90
C GLU A 341 -12.10 15.79 2.69
N GLU A 342 -11.78 14.68 2.01
CA GLU A 342 -11.74 13.38 2.65
C GLU A 342 -10.46 13.21 3.45
N TYR A 343 -9.33 13.69 2.92
CA TYR A 343 -8.00 13.41 3.44
C TYR A 343 -7.28 14.63 4.00
N GLY A 344 -7.33 15.78 3.32
CA GLY A 344 -6.76 17.03 3.81
C GLY A 344 -7.76 17.88 4.61
N ASP A 345 -7.51 19.20 4.60
CA ASP A 345 -8.30 20.24 5.24
C ASP A 345 -8.52 21.40 4.25
N GLY A 346 -9.76 21.58 3.79
CA GLY A 346 -10.13 22.66 2.86
C GLY A 346 -9.88 24.07 3.40
N SER A 347 -9.86 24.28 4.71
CA SER A 347 -9.53 25.58 5.33
C SER A 347 -8.05 25.94 5.21
N LEU A 348 -7.21 24.93 4.98
CA LEU A 348 -5.78 25.05 4.70
C LEU A 348 -5.50 25.04 3.19
N PHE A 349 -6.50 25.34 2.34
CA PHE A 349 -6.32 25.42 0.90
C PHE A 349 -6.61 26.83 0.39
N ASP A 350 -5.65 27.44 -0.30
CA ASP A 350 -5.85 28.66 -1.11
C ASP A 350 -5.38 28.52 -2.56
N GLY A 351 -4.72 27.41 -2.90
CA GLY A 351 -4.26 27.11 -4.26
C GLY A 351 -3.06 27.94 -4.72
N VAL A 352 -2.45 28.73 -3.83
CA VAL A 352 -1.28 29.57 -4.12
C VAL A 352 -0.13 29.26 -3.17
N THR A 353 -0.41 29.25 -1.87
CA THR A 353 0.58 29.04 -0.80
C THR A 353 0.22 27.90 0.13
N ARG A 354 -1.04 27.47 0.14
CA ARG A 354 -1.55 26.40 1.01
C ARG A 354 -2.37 25.41 0.19
N PHE A 355 -2.10 24.13 0.42
CA PHE A 355 -2.58 23.04 -0.44
C PHE A 355 -3.32 21.95 0.33
N GLY A 356 -3.95 22.27 1.45
CA GLY A 356 -4.82 21.35 2.20
C GLY A 356 -4.18 20.68 3.42
N PHE A 357 -2.96 21.07 3.76
CA PHE A 357 -2.21 20.63 4.95
C PHE A 357 -1.14 21.68 5.27
N ARG A 358 -0.57 21.62 6.49
CA ARG A 358 0.58 22.46 6.87
C ARG A 358 1.87 21.75 6.47
N LYS A 359 2.84 22.48 5.90
CA LYS A 359 4.17 21.90 5.67
C LYS A 359 4.77 21.40 6.97
N GLY A 360 5.45 20.26 6.91
CA GLY A 360 5.93 19.53 8.09
C GLY A 360 4.88 18.64 8.75
N GLU A 361 3.61 18.68 8.34
CA GLU A 361 2.52 17.88 8.91
C GLU A 361 1.86 16.93 7.89
N ALA A 362 2.50 16.69 6.74
CA ALA A 362 1.98 15.81 5.68
C ALA A 362 1.80 14.34 6.14
N ASP A 363 2.63 13.87 7.07
CA ASP A 363 2.53 12.51 7.60
C ASP A 363 1.22 12.29 8.39
N ALA A 364 0.61 13.34 8.95
CA ALA A 364 -0.71 13.22 9.58
C ALA A 364 -1.80 12.88 8.54
N VAL A 365 -1.66 13.38 7.30
CA VAL A 365 -2.56 13.04 6.19
C VAL A 365 -2.32 11.60 5.74
N LEU A 366 -1.05 11.17 5.68
CA LEU A 366 -0.68 9.78 5.43
C LEU A 366 -1.29 8.86 6.50
N GLU A 367 -1.16 9.19 7.78
CA GLU A 367 -1.74 8.41 8.89
C GLU A 367 -3.26 8.25 8.76
N LYS A 368 -3.95 9.35 8.45
CA LYS A 368 -5.40 9.34 8.17
C LYS A 368 -5.77 8.48 6.97
N SER A 369 -4.89 8.40 5.96
CA SER A 369 -5.15 7.66 4.73
C SER A 369 -5.14 6.14 4.89
N TYR A 370 -4.52 5.60 5.94
CA TYR A 370 -4.58 4.17 6.26
C TYR A 370 -5.91 3.74 6.89
N GLN A 371 -6.70 4.69 7.41
CA GLN A 371 -7.89 4.38 8.21
C GLN A 371 -9.16 4.25 7.37
N LYS A 372 -9.17 4.81 6.15
CA LYS A 372 -10.33 4.77 5.25
C LYS A 372 -9.92 4.92 3.77
N PHE A 373 -10.71 4.30 2.91
CA PHE A 373 -10.66 4.41 1.46
C PHE A 373 -11.93 5.08 0.93
N SER A 374 -11.85 6.36 0.59
CA SER A 374 -12.95 7.18 0.08
C SER A 374 -12.45 8.01 -1.10
N GLY A 375 -12.58 7.47 -2.31
CA GLY A 375 -12.19 8.11 -3.55
C GLY A 375 -13.34 8.15 -4.56
N THR A 376 -13.00 8.38 -5.82
CA THR A 376 -13.96 8.41 -6.94
C THR A 376 -14.25 7.02 -7.53
N GLY A 377 -13.75 5.95 -6.89
CA GLY A 377 -13.93 4.58 -7.37
C GLY A 377 -15.35 4.05 -7.18
N ALA A 378 -15.57 2.80 -7.60
CA ALA A 378 -16.87 2.14 -7.55
C ALA A 378 -17.33 1.80 -6.11
N PHE A 379 -16.40 1.75 -5.16
CA PHE A 379 -16.65 1.42 -3.76
C PHE A 379 -15.94 2.41 -2.82
N TYR A 380 -16.29 2.35 -1.53
CA TYR A 380 -15.56 3.01 -0.45
C TYR A 380 -15.54 2.11 0.79
N SER A 381 -14.54 2.26 1.66
CA SER A 381 -14.44 1.45 2.87
C SER A 381 -15.42 1.91 3.95
N VAL A 382 -16.08 0.95 4.58
CA VAL A 382 -16.88 1.12 5.80
C VAL A 382 -16.11 0.69 7.04
N SER A 383 -15.23 -0.32 6.93
CA SER A 383 -14.38 -0.75 8.04
C SER A 383 -13.08 -1.41 7.57
N MET A 384 -11.99 -1.13 8.27
CA MET A 384 -10.64 -1.68 8.03
C MET A 384 -10.31 -2.79 9.04
N GLY A 385 -11.09 -3.88 9.06
CA GLY A 385 -10.93 -4.95 10.04
C GLY A 385 -9.73 -5.87 9.76
N LYS A 386 -9.27 -6.58 10.80
CA LYS A 386 -8.12 -7.52 10.71
C LYS A 386 -8.36 -8.73 9.81
N LYS A 387 -9.60 -9.24 9.76
CA LYS A 387 -9.99 -10.37 8.90
C LYS A 387 -10.55 -9.91 7.55
N HIS A 388 -11.28 -8.79 7.57
CA HIS A 388 -11.96 -8.28 6.39
C HIS A 388 -11.88 -6.77 6.33
N ILE A 389 -11.63 -6.24 5.13
CA ILE A 389 -11.97 -4.86 4.78
C ILE A 389 -13.38 -4.89 4.18
N VAL A 390 -14.28 -4.07 4.71
CA VAL A 390 -15.66 -4.01 4.22
C VAL A 390 -15.81 -2.79 3.35
N LEU A 391 -16.19 -2.99 2.10
CA LEU A 391 -16.46 -1.94 1.13
C LEU A 391 -17.96 -1.85 0.84
N ARG A 392 -18.45 -0.66 0.52
CA ARG A 392 -19.81 -0.41 0.03
C ARG A 392 -19.79 0.33 -1.29
N ARG A 393 -20.83 0.10 -2.10
CA ARG A 393 -21.05 0.77 -3.38
C ARG A 393 -20.99 2.28 -3.22
N ASN A 394 -20.18 2.94 -4.04
CA ASN A 394 -20.16 4.40 -4.16
C ASN A 394 -21.37 4.83 -5.03
N PRO A 395 -22.36 5.56 -4.47
CA PRO A 395 -23.52 6.02 -5.26
C PRO A 395 -23.18 7.08 -6.30
N GLY A 396 -22.05 7.79 -6.14
CA GLY A 396 -21.54 8.86 -6.99
C GLY A 396 -20.51 8.41 -8.04
N CYS A 397 -20.32 7.11 -8.26
CA CYS A 397 -19.41 6.62 -9.30
C CYS A 397 -19.87 7.05 -10.70
N PHE A 398 -19.02 7.78 -11.43
CA PHE A 398 -19.31 8.36 -12.75
C PHE A 398 -19.20 7.37 -13.92
N VAL A 399 -18.42 6.30 -13.78
CA VAL A 399 -18.10 5.36 -14.86
C VAL A 399 -19.23 4.36 -15.16
N LYS A 400 -19.89 3.87 -14.10
CA LYS A 400 -21.15 3.09 -14.05
C LYS A 400 -21.32 2.59 -12.62
N LYS A 401 -22.56 2.58 -12.09
CA LYS A 401 -22.83 2.06 -10.75
C LYS A 401 -22.54 0.56 -10.68
N ALA A 402 -21.72 0.13 -9.72
CA ALA A 402 -21.55 -1.29 -9.44
C ALA A 402 -22.91 -1.91 -9.07
N GLU A 403 -23.13 -3.18 -9.40
CA GLU A 403 -24.40 -3.87 -9.13
C GLU A 403 -24.47 -4.46 -7.72
N VAL A 404 -23.31 -4.81 -7.17
CA VAL A 404 -23.15 -5.35 -5.81
C VAL A 404 -23.11 -4.22 -4.79
N GLU A 405 -23.82 -4.39 -3.69
CA GLU A 405 -23.92 -3.36 -2.64
C GLU A 405 -22.71 -3.33 -1.71
N LYS A 406 -22.11 -4.50 -1.46
CA LYS A 406 -21.08 -4.68 -0.43
C LYS A 406 -20.04 -5.69 -0.89
N VAL A 407 -18.77 -5.41 -0.58
CA VAL A 407 -17.66 -6.33 -0.82
C VAL A 407 -16.90 -6.54 0.48
N TYR A 408 -16.56 -7.79 0.80
CA TYR A 408 -15.71 -8.18 1.91
C TYR A 408 -14.36 -8.60 1.33
N VAL A 409 -13.34 -7.76 1.48
CA VAL A 409 -11.99 -8.11 1.05
C VAL A 409 -11.32 -8.92 2.14
N LEU A 410 -10.95 -10.16 1.84
CA LEU A 410 -10.29 -11.10 2.73
C LEU A 410 -8.84 -10.66 3.00
N ARG A 411 -8.48 -10.60 4.28
CA ARG A 411 -7.08 -10.51 4.73
C ARG A 411 -6.63 -11.91 5.14
N ARG A 412 -6.06 -12.64 4.19
CA ARG A 412 -5.56 -14.00 4.37
C ARG A 412 -4.23 -14.16 3.64
N GLU A 413 -3.31 -14.88 4.24
CA GLU A 413 -2.12 -15.36 3.55
C GLU A 413 -2.34 -16.83 3.22
N TYR A 414 -2.16 -17.19 1.96
CA TYR A 414 -2.24 -18.58 1.51
C TYR A 414 -0.83 -19.08 1.27
N GLU A 415 -0.45 -20.16 1.95
CA GLU A 415 0.85 -20.80 1.73
C GLU A 415 0.84 -21.65 0.47
N LYS A 416 -0.34 -22.18 0.11
CA LYS A 416 -0.50 -23.17 -0.96
C LYS A 416 -1.76 -22.90 -1.79
N PRO A 417 -1.73 -23.14 -3.13
CA PRO A 417 -2.91 -22.99 -3.98
C PRO A 417 -4.11 -23.85 -3.57
N GLN A 418 -3.90 -24.98 -2.88
CA GLN A 418 -4.94 -25.87 -2.35
C GLN A 418 -5.88 -25.15 -1.40
N GLU A 419 -5.33 -24.32 -0.50
CA GLU A 419 -6.11 -23.58 0.50
C GLU A 419 -7.05 -22.57 -0.17
N MET A 420 -6.59 -21.93 -1.25
CA MET A 420 -7.43 -21.05 -2.06
C MET A 420 -8.63 -21.82 -2.64
N VAL A 421 -8.39 -23.01 -3.19
CA VAL A 421 -9.46 -23.85 -3.76
C VAL A 421 -10.41 -24.35 -2.68
N GLU A 422 -9.90 -24.72 -1.51
CA GLU A 422 -10.71 -25.16 -0.37
C GLU A 422 -11.62 -24.04 0.15
N ASP A 423 -11.10 -22.83 0.35
CA ASP A 423 -11.88 -21.66 0.76
C ASP A 423 -13.01 -21.36 -0.23
N MET A 424 -12.72 -21.45 -1.54
CA MET A 424 -13.74 -21.32 -2.56
C MET A 424 -14.79 -22.44 -2.48
N LEU A 425 -14.39 -23.71 -2.38
CA LEU A 425 -15.33 -24.83 -2.30
C LEU A 425 -16.21 -24.77 -1.05
N GLN A 426 -15.70 -24.22 0.05
CA GLN A 426 -16.41 -24.02 1.31
C GLN A 426 -17.32 -22.78 1.29
N GLY A 427 -17.18 -21.90 0.29
CA GLY A 427 -17.93 -20.64 0.20
C GLY A 427 -17.40 -19.52 1.08
N GLU A 428 -16.17 -19.67 1.60
CA GLU A 428 -15.47 -18.63 2.38
C GLU A 428 -14.93 -17.51 1.47
N ALA A 429 -14.69 -17.79 0.19
CA ALA A 429 -14.34 -16.82 -0.83
C ALA A 429 -15.20 -17.01 -2.09
N ASP A 430 -15.82 -15.93 -2.58
CA ASP A 430 -16.55 -15.95 -3.85
C ASP A 430 -15.61 -15.72 -5.04
N ILE A 431 -14.60 -14.85 -4.85
CA ILE A 431 -13.58 -14.52 -5.86
C ILE A 431 -12.19 -14.61 -5.24
N ILE A 432 -11.27 -15.26 -5.96
CA ILE A 432 -9.83 -15.25 -5.65
C ILE A 432 -9.05 -14.68 -6.84
N MET A 433 -8.34 -13.57 -6.59
CA MET A 433 -7.44 -12.91 -7.53
C MET A 433 -6.00 -13.39 -7.31
N ALA A 434 -5.61 -14.46 -8.00
CA ALA A 434 -4.29 -15.06 -7.88
C ALA A 434 -3.49 -14.99 -9.20
N GLN A 435 -2.18 -15.19 -9.12
CA GLN A 435 -1.38 -15.49 -10.31
C GLN A 435 -1.64 -16.94 -10.74
N ASP A 436 -1.63 -17.17 -12.06
CA ASP A 436 -1.74 -18.52 -12.61
C ASP A 436 -0.57 -19.40 -12.15
N SER A 437 -0.88 -20.64 -11.79
CA SER A 437 0.14 -21.66 -11.52
C SER A 437 -0.32 -23.01 -12.08
N ALA A 438 0.65 -23.80 -12.56
CA ALA A 438 0.37 -25.15 -13.06
C ALA A 438 -0.22 -26.07 -11.98
N GLU A 439 0.04 -25.76 -10.70
CA GLU A 439 -0.55 -26.44 -9.56
C GLU A 439 -2.03 -26.08 -9.38
N LEU A 440 -2.37 -24.79 -9.46
CA LEU A 440 -3.77 -24.33 -9.38
C LEU A 440 -4.60 -24.88 -10.55
N ASP A 441 -4.05 -24.87 -11.77
CA ASP A 441 -4.70 -25.47 -12.94
C ASP A 441 -4.92 -26.98 -12.77
N LYS A 442 -3.94 -27.71 -12.18
CA LYS A 442 -4.08 -29.13 -11.86
C LYS A 442 -5.15 -29.39 -10.81
N LEU A 443 -5.22 -28.58 -9.75
CA LEU A 443 -6.20 -28.74 -8.67
C LEU A 443 -7.63 -28.54 -9.16
N LEU A 444 -7.83 -27.56 -10.04
CA LEU A 444 -9.12 -27.31 -10.67
C LEU A 444 -9.52 -28.46 -11.60
N ALA A 445 -8.55 -29.03 -12.33
CA ALA A 445 -8.78 -30.20 -13.18
C ALA A 445 -9.04 -31.50 -12.36
N SER A 446 -8.33 -31.71 -11.25
CA SER A 446 -8.42 -32.95 -10.44
C SER A 446 -9.66 -33.03 -9.58
N ASN A 447 -10.19 -31.89 -9.12
CA ASN A 447 -11.45 -31.84 -8.37
C ASN A 447 -12.69 -32.06 -9.27
N GLY A 448 -12.45 -32.32 -10.56
CA GLY A 448 -13.35 -32.56 -11.69
C GLY A 448 -14.47 -33.60 -11.55
N THR A 449 -14.56 -34.37 -10.47
CA THR A 449 -15.39 -35.60 -10.42
C THR A 449 -16.50 -35.65 -9.37
N GLY A 450 -16.88 -34.52 -8.75
CA GLY A 450 -18.08 -34.53 -7.88
C GLY A 450 -18.67 -33.19 -7.44
N ALA A 451 -17.89 -32.11 -7.45
CA ALA A 451 -18.35 -30.76 -7.06
C ALA A 451 -17.70 -29.62 -7.90
N SER A 452 -16.93 -29.97 -8.92
CA SER A 452 -16.09 -29.10 -9.77
C SER A 452 -16.81 -28.20 -10.77
N TYR A 453 -18.11 -28.37 -11.00
CA TYR A 453 -18.86 -27.44 -11.85
C TYR A 453 -19.01 -26.05 -11.21
N SER A 454 -18.54 -25.90 -9.95
CA SER A 454 -18.63 -24.72 -9.11
C SER A 454 -17.53 -23.70 -9.38
N ILE A 455 -16.27 -24.10 -9.58
CA ILE A 455 -15.16 -23.15 -9.67
C ILE A 455 -14.77 -22.92 -11.13
N ARG A 456 -15.03 -21.72 -11.65
CA ARG A 456 -14.64 -21.36 -13.03
C ARG A 456 -13.45 -20.42 -13.01
N LYS A 457 -12.42 -20.80 -13.78
CA LYS A 457 -11.37 -19.89 -14.21
C LYS A 457 -12.00 -18.87 -15.15
N VAL A 458 -12.13 -17.63 -14.71
CA VAL A 458 -12.59 -16.50 -15.53
C VAL A 458 -11.40 -15.58 -15.75
N MET A 459 -10.95 -15.49 -16.99
CA MET A 459 -10.08 -14.38 -17.39
C MET A 459 -10.95 -13.12 -17.36
N ILE A 460 -10.73 -12.24 -16.38
CA ILE A 460 -11.37 -10.94 -16.39
C ILE A 460 -10.55 -10.06 -17.32
N GLU A 461 -10.94 -10.01 -18.59
CA GLU A 461 -10.47 -8.96 -19.49
C GLU A 461 -11.29 -7.70 -19.17
N THR A 462 -10.65 -6.72 -18.53
CA THR A 462 -11.32 -5.43 -18.28
C THR A 462 -11.21 -4.58 -19.53
N SER A 463 -12.32 -3.99 -19.95
CA SER A 463 -12.33 -2.89 -20.91
C SER A 463 -12.22 -1.53 -20.21
N GLN A 464 -11.85 -1.47 -18.92
CA GLN A 464 -11.63 -0.19 -18.27
C GLN A 464 -10.42 0.44 -18.93
N LEU A 465 -10.63 1.60 -19.53
CA LEU A 465 -9.55 2.41 -20.05
C LEU A 465 -8.69 2.93 -18.89
N GLU A 466 -9.11 2.84 -17.63
CA GLU A 466 -8.27 3.12 -16.46
C GLU A 466 -8.07 1.87 -15.64
N ASN A 467 -6.84 1.64 -15.15
CA ASN A 467 -6.50 0.50 -14.30
C ASN A 467 -6.35 -0.87 -14.99
N CYS A 468 -5.71 -0.92 -16.16
CA CYS A 468 -5.31 -2.18 -16.82
C CYS A 468 -4.19 -2.99 -16.13
N PHE A 469 -4.18 -2.96 -14.81
CA PHE A 469 -3.41 -3.90 -14.01
C PHE A 469 -4.23 -5.10 -13.54
N LEU A 470 -5.51 -5.14 -13.90
CA LEU A 470 -6.45 -6.24 -13.72
C LEU A 470 -6.30 -7.35 -14.80
N TYR A 471 -5.09 -7.60 -15.29
CA TYR A 471 -4.77 -8.86 -16.00
C TYR A 471 -4.62 -9.99 -14.99
N ARG A 472 -5.72 -10.47 -14.43
CA ARG A 472 -5.69 -11.71 -13.64
C ARG A 472 -6.88 -12.61 -13.93
N THR A 473 -6.52 -13.86 -14.11
CA THR A 473 -7.37 -15.00 -13.84
C THR A 473 -8.04 -14.84 -12.48
N SER A 474 -9.36 -14.76 -12.47
CA SER A 474 -10.15 -14.85 -11.27
C SER A 474 -10.85 -16.19 -11.23
N TYR A 475 -10.78 -16.85 -10.10
CA TYR A 475 -11.52 -18.07 -9.89
C TYR A 475 -12.81 -17.70 -9.18
N VAL A 476 -13.95 -18.14 -9.73
CA VAL A 476 -15.30 -17.80 -9.24
C VAL A 476 -16.02 -19.04 -8.76
N ASN A 477 -16.60 -19.01 -7.56
CA ASN A 477 -17.47 -20.07 -7.04
C ASN A 477 -18.94 -19.83 -7.47
N ALA A 478 -19.45 -20.64 -8.39
CA ALA A 478 -20.76 -20.50 -9.02
C ALA A 478 -22.00 -20.77 -8.14
N PRO A 479 -22.01 -21.58 -7.06
CA PRO A 479 -23.20 -21.82 -6.26
C PRO A 479 -23.55 -20.69 -5.28
N SER A 480 -22.60 -19.80 -4.94
CA SER A 480 -22.81 -18.66 -4.04
C SER A 480 -23.25 -17.38 -4.77
N LEU A 481 -23.14 -17.35 -6.10
CA LEU A 481 -23.70 -16.28 -6.92
C LEU A 481 -25.21 -16.51 -7.15
N PRO A 482 -26.07 -15.49 -6.94
CA PRO A 482 -27.46 -15.55 -7.35
C PRO A 482 -27.61 -16.11 -8.76
N LYS A 483 -28.60 -16.98 -9.00
CA LYS A 483 -28.84 -17.61 -10.32
C LYS A 483 -28.93 -16.59 -11.47
N GLU A 484 -29.37 -15.38 -11.14
CA GLU A 484 -29.45 -14.21 -12.03
C GLU A 484 -28.07 -13.66 -12.45
N LEU A 485 -27.01 -13.84 -11.65
CA LEU A 485 -25.62 -13.48 -11.95
C LEU A 485 -24.86 -14.57 -12.73
N THR A 486 -25.34 -15.82 -12.70
CA THR A 486 -24.76 -16.93 -13.48
C THR A 486 -25.30 -17.04 -14.91
N GLU A 487 -26.51 -16.53 -15.18
CA GLU A 487 -27.14 -16.57 -16.51
C GLU A 487 -26.94 -15.28 -17.32
N TYR A 488 -26.51 -14.19 -16.68
CA TYR A 488 -26.15 -12.94 -17.33
C TYR A 488 -24.71 -12.55 -17.00
N LYS A 489 -23.85 -12.54 -18.02
CA LYS A 489 -22.94 -11.46 -18.48
C LYS A 489 -22.60 -10.23 -17.59
N THR A 490 -22.89 -10.15 -16.29
CA THR A 490 -23.13 -8.87 -15.59
C THR A 490 -22.22 -8.55 -14.41
N LEU A 491 -21.69 -9.55 -13.69
CA LEU A 491 -20.67 -9.29 -12.64
C LEU A 491 -19.47 -8.51 -13.22
N PHE A 492 -19.16 -8.75 -14.50
CA PHE A 492 -18.05 -8.14 -15.22
C PHE A 492 -18.44 -7.05 -16.21
N GLN A 493 -19.72 -6.83 -16.56
CA GLN A 493 -20.07 -5.70 -17.46
C GLN A 493 -19.79 -4.32 -16.85
N ASN A 494 -19.62 -4.25 -15.52
CA ASN A 494 -19.18 -3.04 -14.80
C ASN A 494 -17.66 -2.99 -14.57
N ILE A 495 -16.96 -4.09 -14.86
CA ILE A 495 -15.50 -4.17 -15.02
C ILE A 495 -15.11 -4.11 -16.52
N GLY A 496 -16.08 -4.12 -17.44
CA GLY A 496 -15.87 -4.00 -18.88
C GLY A 496 -16.03 -5.32 -19.64
N GLN A 497 -16.37 -5.23 -20.92
CA GLN A 497 -16.91 -6.31 -21.76
C GLN A 497 -16.14 -7.64 -21.68
N VAL A 498 -16.76 -8.65 -21.05
CA VAL A 498 -16.32 -10.05 -21.16
C VAL A 498 -16.75 -10.59 -22.52
N LYS A 499 -15.78 -10.84 -23.40
CA LYS A 499 -15.96 -11.86 -24.45
C LYS A 499 -15.81 -13.23 -23.80
N ILE A 500 -16.93 -13.92 -23.68
CA ILE A 500 -16.93 -15.36 -23.43
C ILE A 500 -16.47 -15.98 -24.75
N ASN A 501 -15.22 -16.43 -24.84
CA ASN A 501 -14.88 -17.39 -25.88
C ASN A 501 -15.58 -18.70 -25.51
N GLU A 502 -16.47 -19.16 -26.39
CA GLU A 502 -17.18 -20.43 -26.29
C GLU A 502 -16.24 -21.64 -26.17
#